data_AF-A0A2M9FZX6-F1
#
_entry.id   AF-A0A2M9FZX6-F1
#
_cell.length_a   1.000
_cell.length_b   1.000
_cell.length_c   1.000
_cell.angle_alpha   90.00
_cell.angle_beta   90.00
_cell.angle_gamma   90.00
#
_symmetry.space_group_name_H-M   'P 1'
#
loop_
_entity.id
_entity.type
_entity.pdbx_description
1 polymer ?
#
loop_
_entity_poly.entity_id
_entity_poly.type
_entity_poly.pdbx_seq_one_letter_code
_entity_poly.pdbx_strand_id
1 'polypeptide(L)'
;MSGPGRRRRSTTRALAIGSSAGGLVILSAGLLLVGLSVPKLLNAVAASTGETVIDRLQESQPVGAQGLTRARESLVSAARILPSDYTAPRDLALIELIAAQRAAPDDPARMGYLEASIEAARQSLMNNPAQPYVWLRLSQAELLARGVGVEAALAFTMSLETGPQVIDLMRPRVILGLALWPVLDDQQQERVLAQIRGLARYNARILAETVLDRAGLPQVRRALADEPELMAQFLRWYLQRRTPGLRPPGLP
;
A
#
# COMPACT_ATOMS: atom_id res chain seq x y z
N MET A 1 100.47 -8.66 17.78
CA MET A 1 99.66 -8.61 19.02
C MET A 1 98.18 -8.70 18.64
N SER A 2 97.48 -9.59 19.32
CA SER A 2 96.18 -10.18 19.00
C SER A 2 94.98 -9.23 19.09
N GLY A 3 93.91 -9.51 18.32
CA GLY A 3 92.57 -8.94 18.56
C GLY A 3 91.58 -9.13 17.39
N PRO A 4 90.60 -10.05 17.49
CA PRO A 4 89.63 -10.38 16.44
C PRO A 4 88.25 -9.71 16.67
N GLY A 5 87.35 -9.70 15.67
CA GLY A 5 85.92 -9.56 15.99
C GLY A 5 84.91 -9.13 14.91
N ARG A 6 84.34 -10.12 14.23
CA ARG A 6 82.90 -10.37 13.97
C ARG A 6 81.90 -9.23 13.65
N ARG A 7 81.32 -9.37 12.44
CA ARG A 7 79.89 -9.24 12.01
C ARG A 7 78.91 -8.51 12.93
N ARG A 8 78.27 -7.45 12.41
CA ARG A 8 77.00 -6.91 12.92
C ARG A 8 75.83 -7.19 11.97
N ARG A 9 74.77 -7.73 12.58
CA ARG A 9 73.44 -8.07 12.04
C ARG A 9 72.61 -6.83 11.71
N SER A 10 71.72 -6.97 10.74
CA SER A 10 70.61 -6.07 10.45
C SER A 10 69.68 -5.93 11.66
N THR A 11 69.19 -4.72 11.88
CA THR A 11 68.14 -4.40 12.84
C THR A 11 66.95 -3.83 12.09
N THR A 12 65.90 -4.62 12.01
CA THR A 12 64.55 -4.20 11.59
C THR A 12 64.02 -3.25 12.66
N ARG A 13 63.78 -1.97 12.31
CA ARG A 13 63.08 -1.03 13.18
C ARG A 13 61.59 -1.30 13.10
N ALA A 14 61.02 -1.80 14.21
CA ALA A 14 59.59 -1.75 14.46
C ALA A 14 59.19 -0.30 14.78
N LEU A 15 58.23 0.24 14.03
CA LEU A 15 57.58 1.51 14.32
C LEU A 15 56.58 1.29 15.46
N ALA A 16 56.92 1.79 16.64
CA ALA A 16 55.97 1.96 17.74
C ALA A 16 55.14 3.22 17.45
N ILE A 17 53.88 3.05 17.03
CA ILE A 17 52.91 4.12 16.89
C ILE A 17 52.33 4.40 18.28
N GLY A 18 52.49 5.64 18.75
CA GLY A 18 52.03 6.13 20.04
C GLY A 18 50.52 5.99 20.24
N SER A 19 50.15 5.46 21.40
CA SER A 19 48.85 4.90 21.76
C SER A 19 47.83 5.89 22.35
N SER A 20 47.98 7.20 22.16
CA SER A 20 47.09 8.20 22.79
C SER A 20 46.22 9.01 21.82
N ALA A 21 46.68 9.31 20.61
CA ALA A 21 45.90 10.08 19.63
C ALA A 21 44.96 9.20 18.77
N GLY A 22 45.40 8.00 18.39
CA GLY A 22 44.59 7.06 17.59
C GLY A 22 43.39 6.50 18.35
N GLY A 23 43.52 6.35 19.68
CA GLY A 23 42.43 5.86 20.53
C GLY A 23 41.22 6.80 20.57
N LEU A 24 41.47 8.11 20.64
CA LEU A 24 40.41 9.14 20.66
C LEU A 24 39.66 9.25 19.33
N VAL A 25 40.35 9.10 18.19
CA VAL A 25 39.73 9.10 16.86
C VAL A 25 38.87 7.84 16.65
N ILE A 26 39.32 6.68 17.13
CA ILE A 26 38.56 5.43 17.05
C ILE A 26 37.35 5.47 17.99
N LEU A 27 37.48 6.02 19.20
CA LEU A 27 36.37 6.18 20.14
C LEU A 27 35.30 7.14 19.61
N SER A 28 35.71 8.27 19.04
CA SER A 28 34.79 9.26 18.47
C SER A 28 34.10 8.74 17.21
N ALA A 29 34.82 8.05 16.32
CA ALA A 29 34.22 7.35 15.18
C ALA A 29 33.27 6.22 15.62
N GLY A 30 33.62 5.46 16.66
CA GLY A 30 32.77 4.44 17.26
C GLY A 30 31.50 5.01 17.88
N LEU A 31 31.60 6.13 18.61
CA LEU A 31 30.45 6.85 19.18
C LEU A 31 29.56 7.47 18.09
N LEU A 32 30.13 7.97 17.00
CA LEU A 32 29.38 8.43 15.82
C LEU A 32 28.65 7.28 15.12
N LEU A 33 29.30 6.13 14.96
CA LEU A 33 28.68 4.94 14.38
C LEU A 33 27.58 4.39 15.28
N VAL A 34 27.78 4.35 16.60
CA VAL A 34 26.73 3.96 17.56
C VAL A 34 25.60 4.98 17.56
N GLY A 35 25.91 6.28 17.56
CA GLY A 35 24.92 7.36 17.49
C GLY A 35 24.07 7.35 16.21
N LEU A 36 24.65 6.95 15.08
CA LEU A 36 23.94 6.74 13.81
C LEU A 36 23.23 5.38 13.73
N SER A 37 23.73 4.37 14.46
CA SER A 37 23.15 3.02 14.47
C SER A 37 21.96 2.92 15.41
N VAL A 38 21.92 3.65 16.52
CA VAL A 38 20.81 3.63 17.49
C VAL A 38 19.48 4.00 16.84
N PRO A 39 19.36 5.09 16.05
CA PRO A 39 18.14 5.38 15.30
C PRO A 39 17.76 4.26 14.33
N LYS A 40 18.73 3.64 13.66
CA LYS A 40 18.51 2.53 12.73
C LYS A 40 18.06 1.25 13.42
N LEU A 41 18.59 0.96 14.60
CA LEU A 41 18.24 -0.21 15.43
C LEU A 41 16.86 -0.02 16.07
N LEU A 42 16.56 1.17 16.58
CA LEU A 42 15.22 1.53 17.05
C LEU A 42 14.20 1.45 15.91
N ASN A 43 14.57 1.90 14.71
CA ASN A 43 13.75 1.74 13.51
C ASN A 43 13.60 0.27 13.10
N ALA A 44 14.62 -0.57 13.21
CA ALA A 44 14.52 -2.00 12.88
C ALA A 44 13.63 -2.77 13.88
N VAL A 45 13.67 -2.42 15.16
CA VAL A 45 12.81 -3.02 16.21
C VAL A 45 11.38 -2.46 16.15
N ALA A 46 11.21 -1.17 15.83
CA ALA A 46 9.90 -0.58 15.61
C ALA A 46 9.25 -1.05 14.30
N ALA A 47 10.07 -1.25 13.25
CA ALA A 47 9.68 -1.89 12.00
C ALA A 47 9.29 -3.34 12.23
N SER A 48 10.03 -4.11 13.05
CA SER A 48 9.69 -5.52 13.30
C SER A 48 8.35 -5.74 14.00
N THR A 49 7.69 -4.70 14.52
CA THR A 49 6.34 -4.79 15.11
C THR A 49 5.27 -4.19 14.18
N GLY A 50 5.60 -3.16 13.40
CA GLY A 50 4.70 -2.54 12.41
C GLY A 50 4.61 -3.33 11.09
N GLU A 51 5.74 -3.84 10.60
CA GLU A 51 5.86 -4.68 9.40
C GLU A 51 5.05 -5.97 9.57
N THR A 52 5.07 -6.59 10.76
CA THR A 52 4.21 -7.73 11.06
C THR A 52 2.72 -7.40 11.05
N VAL A 53 2.33 -6.15 11.32
CA VAL A 53 0.92 -5.73 11.26
C VAL A 53 0.51 -5.49 9.82
N ILE A 54 1.35 -4.85 9.01
CA ILE A 54 1.08 -4.63 7.59
C ILE A 54 1.00 -5.95 6.84
N ASP A 55 1.93 -6.88 7.07
CA ASP A 55 1.91 -8.22 6.46
C ASP A 55 0.64 -8.99 6.83
N ARG A 56 0.26 -8.98 8.11
CA ARG A 56 -1.00 -9.59 8.58
C ARG A 56 -2.22 -8.97 7.93
N LEU A 57 -2.24 -7.65 7.75
CA LEU A 57 -3.36 -6.97 7.09
C LEU A 57 -3.43 -7.34 5.60
N GLN A 58 -2.29 -7.48 4.92
CA GLN A 58 -2.23 -7.93 3.53
C GLN A 58 -2.69 -9.37 3.37
N GLU A 59 -2.36 -10.24 4.32
CA GLU A 59 -2.80 -11.63 4.38
C GLU A 59 -4.25 -11.80 4.90
N SER A 60 -4.99 -10.70 5.09
CA SER A 60 -6.35 -10.72 5.65
C SER A 60 -6.46 -11.36 7.04
N GLN A 61 -5.36 -11.37 7.81
CA GLN A 61 -5.35 -11.84 9.18
C GLN A 61 -5.92 -10.78 10.14
N PRO A 62 -6.65 -11.18 11.20
CA PRO A 62 -7.20 -10.26 12.16
C PRO A 62 -6.10 -9.55 12.96
N VAL A 63 -6.12 -8.22 12.96
CA VAL A 63 -5.27 -7.38 13.81
C VAL A 63 -6.15 -6.68 14.84
N GLY A 64 -5.85 -6.86 16.13
CA GLY A 64 -6.56 -6.20 17.22
C GLY A 64 -6.30 -4.69 17.29
N ALA A 65 -7.17 -3.95 17.97
CA ALA A 65 -7.08 -2.49 18.08
C ALA A 65 -5.72 -1.99 18.60
N GLN A 66 -5.16 -2.63 19.64
CA GLN A 66 -3.84 -2.29 20.17
C GLN A 66 -2.69 -2.51 19.16
N GLY A 67 -2.84 -3.46 18.24
CA GLY A 67 -1.86 -3.69 17.18
C GLY A 67 -1.86 -2.56 16.16
N LEU A 68 -3.06 -2.09 15.76
CA LEU A 68 -3.21 -0.94 14.87
C LEU A 68 -2.67 0.34 15.50
N THR A 69 -2.97 0.61 16.77
CA THR A 69 -2.46 1.80 17.47
C THR A 69 -0.92 1.82 17.51
N ARG A 70 -0.29 0.69 17.86
CA ARG A 70 1.18 0.59 17.87
C ARG A 70 1.79 0.76 16.48
N ALA A 71 1.18 0.16 15.45
CA ALA A 71 1.63 0.33 14.08
C ALA A 71 1.53 1.80 13.64
N ARG A 72 0.42 2.48 13.97
CA ARG A 72 0.21 3.91 13.70
C ARG A 72 1.30 4.77 14.34
N GLU A 73 1.53 4.60 15.65
CA GLU A 73 2.55 5.38 16.38
C GLU A 73 3.95 5.19 15.78
N SER A 74 4.31 3.94 15.46
CA SER A 74 5.58 3.60 14.82
C SER A 74 5.74 4.28 13.45
N LEU A 75 4.72 4.18 12.58
CA LEU A 75 4.75 4.74 11.23
C LEU A 75 4.74 6.28 11.23
N VAL A 76 4.01 6.90 12.14
CA VAL A 76 4.02 8.36 12.34
C VAL A 76 5.40 8.84 12.77
N SER A 77 6.09 8.09 13.63
CA SER A 77 7.46 8.41 14.04
C SER A 77 8.42 8.26 12.85
N ALA A 78 8.34 7.15 12.12
CA ALA A 78 9.18 6.87 10.95
C ALA A 78 9.05 7.94 9.87
N ALA A 79 7.82 8.36 9.53
CA ALA A 79 7.55 9.38 8.53
C ALA A 79 8.13 10.76 8.88
N ARG A 80 8.29 11.07 10.18
CA ARG A 80 8.94 12.30 10.65
C ARG A 80 10.46 12.23 10.58
N ILE A 81 11.03 11.06 10.87
CA ILE A 81 12.49 10.87 10.92
C ILE A 81 13.09 10.89 9.52
N LEU A 82 12.39 10.32 8.53
CA LEU A 82 12.89 10.22 7.15
C LEU A 82 11.88 10.79 6.14
N PRO A 83 11.81 12.12 5.96
CA PRO A 83 10.77 12.76 5.15
C PRO A 83 10.76 12.36 3.67
N SER A 84 11.90 11.91 3.13
CA SER A 84 12.04 11.46 1.74
C SER A 84 11.61 10.01 1.53
N ASP A 85 11.31 9.26 2.59
CA ASP A 85 10.78 7.91 2.46
C ASP A 85 9.32 7.93 2.02
N TYR A 86 8.94 6.98 1.17
CA TYR A 86 7.55 6.79 0.75
C TYR A 86 6.88 5.62 1.47
N THR A 87 7.64 4.72 2.11
CA THR A 87 7.09 3.47 2.68
C THR A 87 6.33 3.70 3.98
N ALA A 88 6.88 4.47 4.92
CA ALA A 88 6.18 4.84 6.15
C ALA A 88 4.84 5.56 5.87
N PRO A 89 4.79 6.62 5.03
CA PRO A 89 3.51 7.27 4.71
C PRO A 89 2.57 6.37 3.89
N ARG A 90 3.09 5.49 3.01
CA ARG A 90 2.27 4.49 2.29
C ARG A 90 1.52 3.59 3.26
N ASP A 91 2.21 3.07 4.26
CA ASP A 91 1.67 2.11 5.21
C ASP A 91 0.80 2.81 6.25
N LEU A 92 1.14 4.03 6.65
CA LEU A 92 0.29 4.87 7.49
C LEU A 92 -1.05 5.12 6.81
N ALA A 93 -1.07 5.47 5.52
CA ALA A 93 -2.30 5.67 4.78
C ALA A 93 -3.23 4.44 4.85
N LEU A 94 -2.67 3.22 4.78
CA LEU A 94 -3.44 1.97 4.93
C LEU A 94 -4.05 1.83 6.31
N ILE A 95 -3.23 2.00 7.36
CA ILE A 95 -3.63 1.85 8.75
C ILE A 95 -4.77 2.82 9.09
N GLU A 96 -4.64 4.07 8.67
CA GLU A 96 -5.63 5.11 8.91
C GLU A 96 -6.94 4.85 8.16
N LEU A 97 -6.89 4.37 6.91
CA LEU A 97 -8.11 3.98 6.20
C LEU A 97 -8.82 2.80 6.88
N ILE A 98 -8.07 1.80 7.35
CA ILE A 98 -8.65 0.66 8.08
C ILE A 98 -9.26 1.13 9.41
N ALA A 99 -8.61 2.05 10.11
CA ALA A 99 -9.15 2.63 11.33
C ALA A 99 -10.49 3.36 11.05
N ALA A 100 -10.55 4.16 9.98
CA ALA A 100 -11.77 4.83 9.54
C ALA A 100 -12.91 3.84 9.20
N GLN A 101 -12.59 2.72 8.55
CA GLN A 101 -13.57 1.70 8.17
C GLN A 101 -14.10 0.90 9.36
N ARG A 102 -13.29 0.73 10.40
CA ARG A 102 -13.67 0.04 11.65
C ARG A 102 -14.43 0.94 12.61
N ALA A 103 -14.22 2.26 12.53
CA ALA A 103 -14.99 3.23 13.29
C ALA A 103 -16.46 3.23 12.84
N ALA A 104 -17.37 3.42 13.79
CA ALA A 104 -18.79 3.54 13.49
C ALA A 104 -19.03 4.72 12.52
N PRO A 105 -20.04 4.66 11.63
CA PRO A 105 -20.29 5.74 10.67
C PRO A 105 -20.47 7.13 11.30
N ASP A 106 -21.00 7.18 12.52
CA ASP A 106 -21.26 8.37 13.33
C ASP A 106 -20.15 8.70 14.34
N ASP A 107 -19.08 7.89 14.40
CA ASP A 107 -17.93 8.14 15.28
C ASP A 107 -17.21 9.43 14.85
N PRO A 108 -17.09 10.44 15.73
CA PRO A 108 -16.38 11.68 15.43
C PRO A 108 -14.91 11.47 15.02
N ALA A 109 -14.28 10.39 15.48
CA ALA A 109 -12.89 10.07 15.14
C ALA A 109 -12.73 9.59 13.69
N ARG A 110 -13.80 9.09 13.06
CA ARG A 110 -13.78 8.55 11.70
C ARG A 110 -13.23 9.56 10.70
N MET A 111 -13.66 10.82 10.79
CA MET A 111 -13.18 11.86 9.88
C MET A 111 -11.68 12.13 10.07
N GLY A 112 -11.20 12.15 11.31
CA GLY A 112 -9.78 12.32 11.61
C GLY A 112 -8.90 11.22 11.01
N TYR A 113 -9.37 9.98 11.03
CA TYR A 113 -8.69 8.86 10.37
C TYR A 113 -8.66 9.01 8.84
N LEU A 114 -9.76 9.46 8.24
CA LEU A 114 -9.81 9.66 6.79
C LEU A 114 -8.85 10.78 6.33
N GLU A 115 -8.83 11.91 7.02
CA GLU A 115 -7.91 13.01 6.71
C GLU A 115 -6.44 12.60 6.90
N ALA A 116 -6.14 11.85 7.97
CA ALA A 116 -4.80 11.29 8.17
C ALA A 116 -4.40 10.31 7.05
N SER A 117 -5.34 9.50 6.56
CA SER A 117 -5.11 8.59 5.43
C SER A 117 -4.82 9.35 4.14
N ILE A 118 -5.59 10.41 3.86
CA ILE A 118 -5.42 11.28 2.68
C ILE A 118 -4.05 11.94 2.71
N GLU A 119 -3.68 12.55 3.84
CA GLU A 119 -2.39 13.25 3.98
C GLU A 119 -1.21 12.29 3.82
N ALA A 120 -1.24 11.15 4.51
CA ALA A 120 -0.19 10.14 4.40
C ALA A 120 -0.09 9.58 2.97
N ALA A 121 -1.22 9.37 2.28
CA ALA A 121 -1.20 8.92 0.89
C ALA A 121 -0.56 9.97 -0.03
N ARG A 122 -0.92 11.25 0.13
CA ARG A 122 -0.32 12.36 -0.64
C ARG A 122 1.19 12.45 -0.39
N GLN A 123 1.63 12.38 0.87
CA GLN A 123 3.05 12.38 1.23
C GLN A 123 3.80 11.22 0.57
N SER A 124 3.24 10.01 0.59
CA SER A 124 3.85 8.85 -0.09
C SER A 124 3.97 9.06 -1.60
N LEU A 125 2.91 9.59 -2.23
CA LEU A 125 2.84 9.81 -3.67
C LEU A 125 3.74 10.94 -4.15
N MET A 126 4.02 11.95 -3.31
CA MET A 126 5.03 12.98 -3.60
C MET A 126 6.42 12.37 -3.77
N ASN A 127 6.78 11.39 -2.94
CA ASN A 127 8.09 10.73 -2.98
C ASN A 127 8.14 9.57 -3.99
N ASN A 128 7.01 8.92 -4.27
CA ASN A 128 6.90 7.87 -5.28
C ASN A 128 5.49 7.84 -5.90
N PRO A 129 5.27 8.47 -7.07
CA PRO A 129 3.95 8.55 -7.70
C PRO A 129 3.52 7.25 -8.39
N ALA A 130 4.42 6.30 -8.64
CA ALA A 130 4.14 5.05 -9.36
C ALA A 130 3.55 3.96 -8.46
N GLN A 131 2.58 4.31 -7.61
CA GLN A 131 2.00 3.44 -6.58
C GLN A 131 0.49 3.25 -6.76
N PRO A 132 0.03 2.30 -7.60
CA PRO A 132 -1.39 2.13 -7.91
C PRO A 132 -2.26 1.80 -6.70
N TYR A 133 -1.73 1.06 -5.72
CA TYR A 133 -2.42 0.76 -4.46
C TYR A 133 -2.67 2.01 -3.62
N VAL A 134 -1.72 2.95 -3.60
CA VAL A 134 -1.83 4.19 -2.81
C VAL A 134 -2.81 5.15 -3.48
N TRP A 135 -2.78 5.26 -4.81
CA TRP A 135 -3.78 6.03 -5.55
C TRP A 135 -5.21 5.53 -5.33
N LEU A 136 -5.41 4.21 -5.38
CA LEU A 136 -6.75 3.64 -5.13
C LEU A 136 -7.20 3.91 -3.69
N ARG A 137 -6.28 3.83 -2.74
CA ARG A 137 -6.54 4.13 -1.33
C ARG A 137 -6.90 5.60 -1.12
N LEU A 138 -6.15 6.51 -1.73
CA LEU A 138 -6.44 7.94 -1.70
C LEU A 138 -7.84 8.21 -2.24
N SER A 139 -8.19 7.63 -3.38
CA SER A 139 -9.54 7.74 -3.95
C SER A 139 -10.63 7.25 -3.00
N GLN A 140 -10.40 6.11 -2.35
CA GLN A 140 -11.34 5.56 -1.37
C GLN A 140 -11.48 6.45 -0.14
N ALA A 141 -10.39 7.00 0.39
CA ALA A 141 -10.41 7.89 1.55
C ALA A 141 -11.11 9.21 1.22
N GLU A 142 -10.82 9.80 0.04
CA GLU A 142 -11.49 10.98 -0.51
C GLU A 142 -13.01 10.74 -0.64
N LEU A 143 -13.41 9.62 -1.24
CA LEU A 143 -14.82 9.25 -1.38
C LEU A 143 -15.53 9.11 -0.03
N LEU A 144 -14.87 8.50 0.95
CA LEU A 144 -15.45 8.30 2.29
C LEU A 144 -15.53 9.60 3.10
N ALA A 145 -14.59 10.53 2.90
CA ALA A 145 -14.52 11.79 3.64
C ALA A 145 -15.47 12.83 3.06
N ARG A 146 -15.52 12.93 1.73
CA ARG A 146 -16.14 14.07 1.02
C ARG A 146 -17.27 13.65 0.08
N GLY A 147 -17.51 12.36 -0.07
CA GLY A 147 -18.46 11.84 -1.04
C GLY A 147 -17.90 11.81 -2.46
N VAL A 148 -18.78 11.64 -3.44
CA VAL A 148 -18.41 11.57 -4.86
C VAL A 148 -17.92 12.95 -5.32
N GLY A 149 -16.67 13.04 -5.79
CA GLY A 149 -16.04 14.31 -6.16
C GLY A 149 -14.81 14.15 -7.05
N VAL A 150 -14.26 15.29 -7.49
CA VAL A 150 -13.16 15.36 -8.46
C VAL A 150 -11.88 14.74 -7.92
N GLU A 151 -11.56 14.97 -6.64
CA GLU A 151 -10.37 14.47 -5.97
C GLU A 151 -10.36 12.94 -5.94
N ALA A 152 -11.50 12.33 -5.58
CA ALA A 152 -11.67 10.89 -5.60
C ALA A 152 -11.56 10.32 -7.03
N ALA A 153 -12.17 10.97 -8.02
CA ALA A 153 -12.12 10.56 -9.42
C ALA A 153 -10.70 10.66 -10.02
N LEU A 154 -9.96 11.72 -9.70
CA LEU A 154 -8.59 11.92 -10.15
C LEU A 154 -7.66 10.85 -9.55
N ALA A 155 -7.73 10.63 -8.24
CA ALA A 155 -6.95 9.58 -7.59
C ALA A 155 -7.30 8.18 -8.12
N PHE A 156 -8.58 7.93 -8.41
CA PHE A 156 -9.02 6.67 -9.04
C PHE A 156 -8.40 6.48 -10.41
N THR A 157 -8.41 7.53 -11.24
CA THR A 157 -7.82 7.52 -12.58
C THR A 157 -6.33 7.23 -12.52
N MET A 158 -5.61 7.92 -11.63
CA MET A 158 -4.18 7.66 -11.42
C MET A 158 -3.92 6.21 -11.00
N SER A 159 -4.81 5.61 -10.19
CA SER A 159 -4.68 4.20 -9.83
C SER A 159 -4.69 3.29 -11.05
N LEU A 160 -5.49 3.59 -12.08
CA LEU A 160 -5.57 2.83 -13.32
C LEU A 160 -4.33 3.04 -14.19
N GLU A 161 -3.79 4.25 -14.20
CA GLU A 161 -2.65 4.64 -15.05
C GLU A 161 -1.33 4.10 -14.53
N THR A 162 -1.09 4.16 -13.23
CA THR A 162 0.20 3.74 -12.65
C THR A 162 0.30 2.22 -12.44
N GLY A 163 -0.73 1.45 -12.81
CA GLY A 163 -0.73 -0.01 -12.67
C GLY A 163 -1.95 -0.68 -13.28
N PRO A 164 -2.14 -0.62 -14.61
CA PRO A 164 -3.38 -1.08 -15.27
C PRO A 164 -3.66 -2.58 -15.12
N GLN A 165 -2.62 -3.41 -14.93
CA GLN A 165 -2.70 -4.88 -14.94
C GLN A 165 -2.50 -5.53 -13.56
N VAL A 166 -2.70 -4.78 -12.48
CA VAL A 166 -2.58 -5.34 -11.12
C VAL A 166 -3.86 -6.12 -10.76
N ILE A 167 -3.75 -7.45 -10.72
CA ILE A 167 -4.88 -8.39 -10.53
C ILE A 167 -5.65 -8.09 -9.23
N ASP A 168 -4.94 -7.89 -8.12
CA ASP A 168 -5.55 -7.64 -6.80
C ASP A 168 -6.41 -6.37 -6.78
N LEU A 169 -6.13 -5.44 -7.70
CA LEU A 169 -6.85 -4.17 -7.79
C LEU A 169 -8.08 -4.23 -8.71
N MET A 170 -8.26 -5.29 -9.50
CA MET A 170 -9.38 -5.37 -10.46
C MET A 170 -10.73 -5.24 -9.75
N ARG A 171 -10.95 -6.02 -8.69
CA ARG A 171 -12.21 -5.98 -7.92
C ARG A 171 -12.44 -4.62 -7.23
N PRO A 172 -11.53 -4.08 -6.41
CA PRO A 172 -11.76 -2.80 -5.75
C PRO A 172 -11.86 -1.64 -6.75
N ARG A 173 -11.19 -1.70 -7.93
CA ARG A 173 -11.38 -0.72 -8.99
C ARG A 173 -12.75 -0.77 -9.64
N VAL A 174 -13.31 -1.96 -9.86
CA VAL A 174 -14.70 -2.08 -10.32
C VAL A 174 -15.66 -1.49 -9.28
N ILE A 175 -15.46 -1.79 -8.00
CA ILE A 175 -16.30 -1.23 -6.91
C ILE A 175 -16.23 0.30 -6.92
N LEU A 176 -15.03 0.86 -6.92
CA LEU A 176 -14.83 2.30 -6.81
C LEU A 176 -15.23 3.05 -8.09
N GLY A 177 -14.94 2.47 -9.26
CA GLY A 177 -15.35 3.01 -10.55
C GLY A 177 -16.87 3.06 -10.72
N LEU A 178 -17.60 2.07 -10.20
CA LEU A 178 -19.07 2.11 -10.17
C LEU A 178 -19.60 3.17 -9.21
N ALA A 179 -18.96 3.38 -8.05
CA ALA A 179 -19.34 4.42 -7.10
C ALA A 179 -19.10 5.83 -7.65
N LEU A 180 -17.98 6.03 -8.36
CA LEU A 180 -17.58 7.30 -8.95
C LEU A 180 -18.22 7.56 -10.32
N TRP A 181 -18.91 6.58 -10.89
CA TRP A 181 -19.49 6.64 -12.25
C TRP A 181 -20.14 7.98 -12.62
N PRO A 182 -20.95 8.64 -11.76
CA PRO A 182 -21.63 9.90 -12.11
C PRO A 182 -20.72 11.09 -12.41
N VAL A 183 -19.45 11.05 -11.98
CA VAL A 183 -18.48 12.14 -12.16
C VAL A 183 -17.31 11.76 -13.08
N LEU A 184 -17.31 10.53 -13.61
CA LEU A 184 -16.30 10.10 -14.57
C LEU A 184 -16.65 10.60 -15.97
N ASP A 185 -15.65 11.13 -16.67
CA ASP A 185 -15.75 11.44 -18.09
C ASP A 185 -15.81 10.16 -18.96
N ASP A 186 -16.09 10.32 -20.26
CA ASP A 186 -16.24 9.18 -21.16
C ASP A 186 -14.98 8.30 -21.23
N GLN A 187 -13.79 8.90 -21.21
CA GLN A 187 -12.53 8.15 -21.26
C GLN A 187 -12.33 7.33 -19.97
N GLN A 188 -12.62 7.92 -18.83
CA GLN A 188 -12.56 7.26 -17.52
C GLN A 188 -13.61 6.15 -17.41
N GLN A 189 -14.84 6.39 -17.89
CA GLN A 189 -15.88 5.36 -17.97
C GLN A 189 -15.44 4.17 -18.82
N GLU A 190 -14.84 4.40 -19.99
CA GLU A 190 -14.32 3.32 -20.84
C GLU A 190 -13.23 2.49 -20.12
N ARG A 191 -12.38 3.13 -19.31
CA ARG A 191 -11.41 2.40 -18.49
C ARG A 191 -12.09 1.55 -17.40
N VAL A 192 -13.17 2.03 -16.78
CA VAL A 192 -13.96 1.24 -15.83
C VAL A 192 -14.62 0.05 -16.53
N LEU A 193 -15.19 0.24 -17.73
CA LEU A 193 -15.76 -0.84 -18.52
C LEU A 193 -14.70 -1.90 -18.89
N ALA A 194 -13.48 -1.47 -19.21
CA ALA A 194 -12.36 -2.39 -19.42
C ALA A 194 -12.00 -3.18 -18.15
N GLN A 195 -12.04 -2.57 -16.95
CA GLN A 195 -11.84 -3.28 -15.69
C GLN A 195 -12.97 -4.29 -15.40
N ILE A 196 -14.23 -3.93 -15.69
CA ILE A 196 -15.38 -4.83 -15.57
C ILE A 196 -15.20 -6.05 -16.48
N ARG A 197 -14.85 -5.82 -17.74
CA ARG A 197 -14.57 -6.86 -18.73
C ARG A 197 -13.41 -7.75 -18.29
N GLY A 198 -12.32 -7.13 -17.82
CA GLY A 198 -11.17 -7.86 -17.28
C GLY A 198 -11.57 -8.75 -16.10
N LEU A 199 -12.35 -8.22 -15.15
CA LEU A 199 -12.80 -8.99 -14.00
C LEU A 199 -13.76 -10.13 -14.40
N ALA A 200 -14.61 -9.92 -15.42
CA ALA A 200 -15.47 -10.97 -15.97
C ALA A 200 -14.63 -12.13 -16.55
N ARG A 201 -13.60 -11.81 -17.34
CA ARG A 201 -12.68 -12.79 -17.94
C ARG A 201 -11.87 -13.53 -16.89
N TYR A 202 -11.41 -12.82 -15.87
CA TYR A 202 -10.67 -13.41 -14.76
C TYR A 202 -11.57 -14.33 -13.93
N ASN A 203 -12.74 -13.82 -13.51
CA ASN A 203 -13.70 -14.57 -12.71
C ASN A 203 -15.11 -13.93 -12.74
N ALA A 204 -15.99 -14.43 -13.61
CA ALA A 204 -17.37 -13.96 -13.73
C ALA A 204 -18.19 -14.07 -12.43
N ARG A 205 -17.88 -15.04 -11.54
CA ARG A 205 -18.52 -15.17 -10.23
C ARG A 205 -18.15 -14.00 -9.33
N ILE A 206 -16.87 -13.62 -9.28
CA ILE A 206 -16.42 -12.46 -8.49
C ILE A 206 -17.05 -11.17 -9.02
N LEU A 207 -17.17 -11.01 -10.35
CA LEU A 207 -17.88 -9.86 -10.92
C LEU A 207 -19.35 -9.83 -10.48
N ALA A 208 -20.05 -10.96 -10.58
CA ALA A 208 -21.43 -11.08 -10.11
C ALA A 208 -21.56 -10.68 -8.64
N GLU A 209 -20.76 -11.28 -7.76
CA GLU A 209 -20.72 -10.95 -6.32
C GLU A 209 -20.39 -9.48 -6.06
N THR A 210 -19.60 -8.85 -6.92
CA THR A 210 -19.22 -7.44 -6.81
C THR A 210 -20.37 -6.49 -7.14
N VAL A 211 -21.25 -6.84 -8.08
CA VAL A 211 -22.34 -5.95 -8.53
C VAL A 211 -23.72 -6.32 -7.99
N LEU A 212 -23.86 -7.40 -7.21
CA LEU A 212 -25.14 -7.84 -6.63
C LEU A 212 -25.87 -6.71 -5.88
N ASP A 213 -25.16 -6.07 -4.95
CA ASP A 213 -25.72 -5.05 -4.05
C ASP A 213 -25.44 -3.62 -4.55
N ARG A 214 -25.16 -3.45 -5.86
CA ARG A 214 -24.76 -2.17 -6.44
C ARG A 214 -25.55 -1.90 -7.71
N ALA A 215 -25.75 -0.62 -8.01
CA ALA A 215 -26.35 -0.16 -9.27
C ALA A 215 -25.36 -0.27 -10.46
N GLY A 216 -24.75 -1.46 -10.66
CA GLY A 216 -23.72 -1.69 -11.67
C GLY A 216 -24.16 -2.52 -12.88
N LEU A 217 -25.38 -3.06 -12.88
CA LEU A 217 -25.85 -3.93 -13.96
C LEU A 217 -25.87 -3.25 -15.35
N PRO A 218 -26.29 -1.97 -15.50
CA PRO A 218 -26.20 -1.29 -16.79
C PRO A 218 -24.76 -1.20 -17.33
N GLN A 219 -23.78 -0.94 -16.46
CA GLN A 219 -22.37 -0.84 -16.81
C GLN A 219 -21.81 -2.21 -17.18
N VAL A 220 -22.21 -3.29 -16.48
CA VAL A 220 -21.83 -4.66 -16.88
C VAL A 220 -22.42 -5.01 -18.25
N ARG A 221 -23.67 -4.64 -18.50
CA ARG A 221 -24.31 -4.83 -19.82
C ARG A 221 -23.55 -4.10 -20.92
N ARG A 222 -23.17 -2.85 -20.70
CA ARG A 222 -22.36 -2.06 -21.63
C ARG A 222 -20.98 -2.69 -21.83
N ALA A 223 -20.30 -3.10 -20.77
CA ALA A 223 -18.95 -3.65 -20.83
C ALA A 223 -18.87 -4.98 -21.60
N LEU A 224 -19.89 -5.82 -21.48
CA LEU A 224 -19.92 -7.17 -22.06
C LEU A 224 -20.86 -7.27 -23.27
N ALA A 225 -21.25 -6.14 -23.88
CA ALA A 225 -22.19 -6.12 -25.00
C ALA A 225 -21.73 -6.99 -26.18
N ASP A 226 -20.42 -6.98 -26.46
CA ASP A 226 -19.80 -7.73 -27.56
C ASP A 226 -19.22 -9.09 -27.12
N GLU A 227 -19.53 -9.55 -25.89
CA GLU A 227 -19.01 -10.80 -25.32
C GLU A 227 -20.15 -11.67 -24.76
N PRO A 228 -21.02 -12.24 -25.64
CA PRO A 228 -22.24 -12.92 -25.23
C PRO A 228 -21.99 -14.13 -24.31
N GLU A 229 -20.89 -14.86 -24.50
CA GLU A 229 -20.53 -16.00 -23.65
C GLU A 229 -20.14 -15.56 -22.23
N LEU A 230 -19.42 -14.44 -22.09
CA LEU A 230 -19.09 -13.88 -20.77
C LEU A 230 -20.32 -13.27 -20.10
N MET A 231 -21.18 -12.61 -20.88
CA MET A 231 -22.46 -12.12 -20.38
C MET A 231 -23.31 -13.26 -19.81
N ALA A 232 -23.43 -14.38 -20.55
CA ALA A 232 -24.15 -15.55 -20.09
C ALA A 232 -23.54 -16.12 -18.79
N GLN A 233 -22.21 -16.24 -18.72
CA GLN A 233 -21.50 -16.68 -17.50
C GLN A 233 -21.78 -15.77 -16.30
N PHE A 234 -21.69 -14.45 -16.48
CA PHE A 234 -22.01 -13.46 -15.46
C PHE A 234 -23.47 -13.61 -14.98
N LEU A 235 -24.43 -13.65 -15.92
CA LEU A 235 -25.85 -13.74 -15.60
C LEU A 235 -26.21 -15.02 -14.85
N ARG A 236 -25.57 -16.16 -15.17
CA ARG A 236 -25.77 -17.41 -14.40
C ARG A 236 -25.49 -17.21 -12.91
N TRP A 237 -24.33 -16.64 -12.58
CA TRP A 237 -23.96 -16.38 -11.18
C TRP A 237 -24.81 -15.27 -10.55
N TYR A 238 -25.08 -14.20 -11.29
CA TYR A 238 -25.86 -13.07 -10.81
C TYR A 238 -27.30 -13.46 -10.44
N LEU A 239 -27.98 -14.21 -11.32
CA LEU A 239 -29.36 -14.65 -11.10
C LEU A 239 -29.46 -15.72 -10.01
N GLN A 240 -28.52 -16.68 -9.98
CA GLN A 240 -28.48 -17.72 -8.94
C GLN A 240 -28.39 -17.12 -7.53
N ARG A 241 -27.62 -16.04 -7.38
CA ARG A 241 -27.44 -15.35 -6.09
C ARG A 241 -28.62 -14.43 -5.74
N ARG A 242 -29.21 -13.76 -6.74
CA ARG A 242 -30.35 -12.85 -6.54
C ARG A 242 -31.66 -13.59 -6.29
N THR A 243 -31.80 -14.82 -6.79
CA THR A 243 -32.98 -15.66 -6.57
C THR A 243 -32.55 -17.10 -6.28
N PRO A 244 -32.35 -17.45 -5.00
CA PRO A 244 -31.98 -18.81 -4.61
C PRO A 244 -33.00 -19.82 -5.14
N GLY A 245 -32.55 -20.76 -5.99
CA GLY A 245 -33.39 -21.79 -6.61
C GLY A 245 -33.78 -21.55 -8.07
N LEU A 246 -33.43 -20.40 -8.66
CA LEU A 246 -33.70 -20.13 -10.07
C LEU A 246 -32.65 -20.82 -10.95
N ARG A 247 -33.03 -21.91 -11.63
CA ARG A 247 -32.24 -22.43 -12.76
C ARG A 247 -32.43 -21.47 -13.94
N PRO A 248 -31.36 -20.92 -14.54
CA PRO A 248 -31.51 -20.11 -15.73
C PRO A 248 -32.19 -20.95 -16.83
N PRO A 249 -33.31 -20.49 -17.41
CA PRO A 249 -34.00 -21.23 -18.45
C PRO A 249 -33.13 -21.24 -19.72
N GLY A 250 -33.03 -22.43 -20.33
CA GLY A 250 -32.54 -22.70 -21.69
C GLY A 250 -31.51 -21.73 -22.26
N LEU A 251 -30.25 -22.13 -22.21
CA LEU A 251 -29.30 -21.80 -23.29
C LEU A 251 -29.18 -23.06 -24.16
N PRO A 252 -29.02 -22.92 -25.49
CA PRO A 252 -28.84 -24.05 -26.40
C PRO A 252 -27.69 -24.98 -25.98
#